data_AF-A0A0P7GKR0-F1
#
_entry.id   AF-A0A0P7GKR0-F1
#
_cell.length_a   1.000
_cell.length_b   1.000
_cell.length_c   1.000
_cell.angle_alpha   90.00
_cell.angle_beta   90.00
_cell.angle_gamma   90.00
#
_symmetry.space_group_name_H-M   'P 1'
#
loop_
_entity.id
_entity.type
_entity.pdbx_description
1 polymer ?
#
loop_
_entity_poly.entity_id
_entity_poly.type
_entity_poly.pdbx_seq_one_letter_code
_entity_poly.pdbx_strand_id
1 'polypeptide(L)' 'MNFGAGTVVANLRHDGAPVDLTVADERRTTGRRKFGAVVGHGTKTGIDTSINAGVTLAPDSRTTVSESVTRDR' A
#
# COMPACT_ATOMS: atom_id res chain seq x y z
N MET A 1 8.19 -12.08 2.14
CA MET A 1 8.19 -10.70 1.60
C MET A 1 9.60 -10.13 1.75
N ASN A 2 9.99 -9.21 0.87
CA ASN A 2 11.22 -8.43 1.04
C ASN A 2 10.92 -6.96 0.79
N PHE A 3 11.22 -6.12 1.77
CA PHE A 3 11.16 -4.67 1.60
C PHE A 3 12.55 -4.14 1.27
N GLY A 4 12.68 -3.51 0.11
CA GLY A 4 13.87 -2.75 -0.23
C GLY A 4 14.12 -1.67 0.83
N ALA A 5 15.38 -1.37 1.09
CA ALA A 5 15.78 -0.30 2.01
C ALA A 5 15.04 1.00 1.64
N GLY A 6 14.54 1.73 2.64
CA GLY A 6 13.78 2.95 2.41
C GLY A 6 12.34 2.75 1.92
N THR A 7 11.81 1.52 1.92
CA THR A 7 10.37 1.33 1.67
C THR A 7 9.53 1.98 2.78
N VAL A 8 8.69 2.95 2.42
CA VAL A 8 7.83 3.69 3.36
C VAL A 8 6.36 3.46 3.02
N VAL A 9 5.54 3.23 4.04
CA VAL A 9 4.09 3.08 3.91
C VAL A 9 3.39 4.26 4.58
N ALA A 10 2.64 5.04 3.80
CA ALA A 10 1.73 6.03 4.35
C ALA A 10 0.57 5.32 5.06
N ASN A 11 0.13 5.85 6.19
CA ASN A 11 -0.99 5.28 6.94
C ASN A 11 -2.10 6.29 7.28
N LEU A 12 -2.00 7.52 6.80
CA LEU A 12 -2.93 8.60 7.09
C LEU A 12 -3.18 9.39 5.80
N ARG A 13 -4.45 9.60 5.47
CA ARG A 13 -4.83 10.49 4.37
C ARG A 13 -4.63 11.95 4.77
N HIS A 14 -4.25 12.79 3.81
CA HIS A 14 -4.07 14.22 4.05
C HIS A 14 -5.37 14.94 4.43
N ASP A 15 -6.53 14.43 4.01
CA ASP A 15 -7.85 14.96 4.37
C ASP A 15 -8.35 14.53 5.76
N GLY A 16 -7.60 13.66 6.47
CA GLY A 16 -7.95 13.16 7.79
C GLY A 16 -9.15 12.20 7.82
N ALA A 17 -9.76 11.89 6.67
CA ALA A 17 -10.88 10.96 6.58
C ALA A 17 -10.42 9.51 6.80
N PRO A 18 -11.34 8.58 7.11
CA PRO A 18 -11.01 7.16 7.18
C PRO A 18 -10.34 6.66 5.89
N VAL A 19 -9.35 5.79 6.01
CA VAL A 19 -8.68 5.18 4.85
C VAL A 19 -9.63 4.18 4.20
N ASP A 20 -9.70 4.17 2.88
CA ASP A 20 -10.49 3.20 2.10
C ASP A 20 -9.57 2.08 1.58
N LEU A 21 -10.14 0.91 1.32
CA LEU A 21 -9.46 -0.27 0.76
C LEU A 21 -10.36 -0.90 -0.33
N THR A 22 -9.78 -1.57 -1.32
CA THR A 22 -10.55 -2.33 -2.32
C THR A 22 -10.80 -3.75 -1.78
N VAL A 23 -12.05 -4.17 -1.74
CA VAL A 23 -12.47 -5.51 -1.33
C VAL A 23 -13.44 -6.02 -2.39
N ALA A 24 -13.11 -7.14 -3.03
CA ALA A 24 -13.91 -7.71 -4.12
C ALA A 24 -14.25 -6.65 -5.19
N ASP A 25 -13.23 -5.95 -5.68
CA ASP A 25 -13.32 -4.88 -6.69
C ASP A 25 -14.12 -3.63 -6.29
N GLU A 26 -14.58 -3.55 -5.05
CA GLU A 26 -15.31 -2.40 -4.53
C GLU A 26 -14.48 -1.60 -3.53
N ARG A 27 -14.50 -0.27 -3.64
CA ARG A 27 -13.91 0.60 -2.63
C ARG A 27 -14.80 0.66 -1.40
N ARG A 28 -14.25 0.20 -0.28
CA ARG A 28 -14.93 0.15 1.02
C ARG A 28 -14.10 0.92 2.04
N THR A 29 -14.78 1.66 2.92
CA THR A 29 -14.09 2.32 4.02
C THR A 29 -13.63 1.31 5.06
N THR A 30 -12.44 1.51 5.61
CA THR A 30 -11.95 0.71 6.74
C THR A 30 -12.53 1.19 8.08
N GLY A 31 -13.15 2.38 8.10
CA GLY A 31 -13.56 3.05 9.34
C GLY A 31 -12.39 3.59 10.18
N ARG A 32 -11.14 3.39 9.74
CA ARG A 32 -9.94 3.76 10.50
C ARG A 32 -9.34 5.04 9.96
N ARG A 33 -9.08 6.02 10.84
CA ARG A 33 -8.28 7.21 10.49
C ARG A 33 -6.86 6.84 10.06
N LYS A 34 -6.29 5.77 10.64
CA LYS A 34 -4.98 5.25 10.28
C LYS A 34 -5.04 3.80 9.81
N PHE A 35 -4.61 3.55 8.57
CA PHE A 35 -4.46 2.24 7.95
C PHE A 35 -3.39 2.33 6.85
N GLY A 36 -2.41 1.43 6.89
CA GLY A 36 -1.28 1.40 5.96
C GLY A 36 -1.62 0.70 4.65
N ALA A 37 -0.95 -0.41 4.37
CA ALA A 37 -1.17 -1.22 3.18
C ALA A 37 -1.43 -2.69 3.55
N VAL A 38 -2.07 -3.42 2.64
CA VAL A 38 -2.12 -4.89 2.66
C VAL A 38 -1.04 -5.41 1.73
N VAL A 39 -0.21 -6.34 2.18
CA VAL A 39 0.93 -6.84 1.40
C VAL A 39 0.90 -8.36 1.32
N GLY A 40 0.75 -8.86 0.11
CA GLY A 40 0.69 -10.29 -0.20
C GLY A 40 1.99 -11.04 0.07
N HIS A 41 1.86 -12.35 0.18
CA HIS A 41 3.02 -13.24 0.25
C HIS A 41 3.89 -13.07 -1.02
N GLY A 42 5.20 -13.26 -0.89
CA GLY A 42 6.11 -13.20 -2.05
C GLY A 42 6.42 -11.79 -2.60
N THR A 43 5.71 -10.74 -2.16
CA THR A 43 5.96 -9.36 -2.61
C THR A 43 7.42 -8.92 -2.37
N LYS A 44 8.00 -8.22 -3.35
CA LYS A 44 9.36 -7.63 -3.29
C LYS A 44 9.32 -6.16 -3.71
N THR A 45 9.65 -5.24 -2.81
CA THR A 45 9.76 -3.83 -3.19
C THR A 45 11.19 -3.45 -3.59
N GLY A 46 11.34 -2.55 -4.55
CA GLY A 46 12.60 -1.86 -4.81
C GLY A 46 12.99 -0.94 -3.65
N ILE A 47 14.25 -0.53 -3.60
CA ILE A 47 14.70 0.49 -2.62
C ILE A 47 13.92 1.79 -2.83
N ASP A 48 13.68 2.53 -1.74
CA ASP A 48 12.95 3.81 -1.71
C ASP A 48 11.52 3.77 -2.29
N THR A 49 10.86 2.61 -2.25
CA THR A 49 9.45 2.50 -2.64
C THR A 49 8.54 3.24 -1.66
N SER A 50 7.65 4.10 -2.17
CA SER A 50 6.63 4.79 -1.37
C SER A 50 5.25 4.18 -1.63
N ILE A 51 4.57 3.70 -0.59
CA ILE A 51 3.25 3.04 -0.70
C ILE A 51 2.18 3.92 -0.05
N ASN A 52 1.15 4.27 -0.81
CA ASN A 52 0.04 5.08 -0.33
C ASN A 52 -0.86 4.32 0.66
N ALA A 53 -1.56 5.04 1.51
CA ALA A 53 -2.51 4.46 2.46
C ALA A 53 -3.67 3.78 1.71
N GLY A 54 -4.04 2.59 2.17
CA GLY A 54 -5.17 1.82 1.62
C GLY A 54 -4.86 1.03 0.35
N VAL A 55 -3.57 0.93 -0.04
CA VAL A 55 -3.11 0.09 -1.15
C VAL A 55 -3.04 -1.37 -0.73
N THR A 56 -3.44 -2.27 -1.64
CA THR A 56 -3.19 -3.70 -1.60
C THR A 56 -2.15 -4.09 -2.64
N LEU A 57 -1.07 -4.74 -2.21
CA LEU A 57 -0.13 -5.45 -3.08
C LEU A 57 -0.51 -6.93 -3.09
N ALA A 58 -0.87 -7.46 -4.25
CA ALA A 58 -1.19 -8.85 -4.47
C ALA A 58 0.04 -9.74 -4.24
N PRO A 59 -0.16 -11.05 -4.02
CA PRO A 59 0.94 -11.99 -3.92
C PRO A 59 1.90 -11.89 -5.11
N ASP A 60 3.20 -12.08 -4.84
CA ASP A 60 4.30 -12.04 -5.82
C ASP A 60 4.50 -10.71 -6.58
N SER A 61 3.76 -9.66 -6.21
CA SER A 61 3.94 -8.31 -6.74
C SER A 61 5.37 -7.79 -6.59
N ARG A 62 5.79 -6.95 -7.53
CA ARG A 62 7.09 -6.26 -7.48
C ARG A 62 6.92 -4.77 -7.70
N THR A 63 7.72 -3.98 -7.00
CA THR A 63 7.89 -2.55 -7.30
C THR A 63 9.28 -2.32 -7.88
N THR A 64 9.44 -1.26 -8.67
CA THR A 64 10.75 -0.82 -9.13
C THR A 64 11.44 0.05 -8.08
N VAL A 65 12.71 0.38 -8.31
CA VAL A 65 13.43 1.35 -7.48
C VAL A 65 12.71 2.70 -7.48
N SER A 66 12.55 3.30 -6.30
CA SER A 66 11.92 4.61 -6.07
C SER A 66 10.46 4.73 -6.54
N GLU A 67 9.75 3.62 -6.70
CA GLU A 67 8.38 3.65 -7.22
C GLU A 67 7.39 4.21 -6.21
N SER A 68 6.47 5.07 -6.67
CA SER A 68 5.31 5.55 -5.90
C SER A 68 4.08 4.72 -6.21
N VAL A 69 3.66 3.90 -5.24
CA VAL A 69 2.48 3.04 -5.33
C VAL A 69 1.24 3.77 -4.83
N THR A 70 0.37 4.18 -5.75
CA THR A 70 -0.86 4.91 -5.40
C THR A 70 -2.15 4.11 -5.61
N ARG A 71 -2.07 2.92 -6.21
CA ARG A 71 -3.18 2.01 -6.48
C ARG A 71 -2.78 0.56 -6.25
N ASP A 72 -3.78 -0.28 -6.09
CA ASP A 72 -3.64 -1.73 -5.95
C ASP A 72 -2.98 -2.33 -7.19
N ARG A 73 -2.29 -3.46 -6.99
CA ARG A 73 -1.54 -4.20 -8.01
C ARG A 73 -1.32 -5.62 -7.56
#